data_AF-A0A9R1XQG2-F1
#
_entry.id   AF-A0A9R1XQG2-F1
#
_cell.length_a   1.000
_cell.length_b   1.000
_cell.length_c   1.000
_cell.angle_alpha   90.00
_cell.angle_beta   90.00
_cell.angle_gamma   90.00
#
_symmetry.space_group_name_H-M   'P 1'
#
loop_
_entity.id
_entity.type
_entity.pdbx_description
1 polymer ?
#
loop_
_entity_poly.entity_id
_entity_poly.type
_entity_poly.pdbx_seq_one_letter_code
_entity_poly.pdbx_strand_id
1 'polypeptide(L)'
;MLLWQQFCVAHIMESTQSRPMLHACPLPDSKCRFLGWFDLPMCDRAKAIIPGLLKSMNNLKLSAFVYYNGQFMNLVPRIIMYGILSYLIVVIMETVMVIR
;
A
#
# COMPACT_ATOMS: atom_id res chain seq x y z
N MET A 1 -32.55 15.56 18.68
CA MET A 1 -31.33 14.75 18.94
C MET A 1 -30.91 13.86 17.76
N LEU A 2 -31.35 14.15 16.52
CA LEU A 2 -31.05 13.32 15.32
C LEU A 2 -30.29 14.09 14.20
N LEU A 3 -30.06 15.39 14.37
CA LEU A 3 -29.35 16.23 13.39
C LEU A 3 -27.81 16.15 13.51
N TRP A 4 -27.26 15.68 14.63
CA TRP A 4 -25.80 15.61 14.85
C TRP A 4 -25.14 14.38 14.22
N GLN A 5 -25.88 13.30 13.96
CA GLN A 5 -25.30 12.09 13.33
C GLN A 5 -25.12 12.23 11.82
N GLN A 6 -25.92 13.08 11.15
CA GLN A 6 -25.83 13.29 9.70
C GLN A 6 -24.60 14.11 9.29
N PHE A 7 -24.10 15.01 10.15
CA PHE A 7 -22.88 15.79 9.88
C PHE A 7 -21.60 14.94 9.82
N CYS A 8 -21.52 13.82 10.54
CA CYS A 8 -20.33 12.97 10.56
C CYS A 8 -20.12 12.13 9.28
N VAL A 9 -21.17 11.83 8.52
CA VAL A 9 -21.03 11.03 7.28
C VAL A 9 -20.53 11.93 6.13
N ALA A 10 -21.08 13.15 6.03
CA ALA A 10 -20.71 14.11 4.99
C ALA A 10 -19.21 14.49 5.06
N HIS A 11 -18.67 14.69 6.27
CA HIS A 11 -17.27 15.09 6.45
C HIS A 11 -16.21 14.01 6.13
N ILE A 12 -16.55 12.73 6.03
CA ILE A 12 -15.55 11.68 5.71
C ILE A 12 -15.33 11.58 4.19
N MET A 13 -16.37 11.83 3.38
CA MET A 13 -16.21 11.91 1.91
C MET A 13 -15.67 13.28 1.46
N GLU A 14 -15.79 14.30 2.31
CA GLU A 14 -15.19 15.63 2.15
C GLU A 14 -13.87 15.76 2.97
N SER A 15 -13.14 14.66 3.18
CA SER A 15 -11.91 14.65 3.98
C SER A 15 -10.65 15.09 3.22
N THR A 16 -10.78 15.70 2.04
CA THR A 16 -9.68 16.46 1.41
C THR A 16 -9.60 17.91 1.90
N GLN A 17 -10.53 18.36 2.76
CA GLN A 17 -10.66 19.77 3.14
C GLN A 17 -10.60 20.05 4.66
N SER A 18 -9.72 19.39 5.40
CA SER A 18 -9.19 19.99 6.64
C SER A 18 -7.68 19.93 6.59
N ARG A 19 -7.06 21.02 6.13
CA ARG A 19 -5.60 21.15 6.16
C ARG A 19 -5.16 20.95 7.60
N PRO A 20 -4.21 20.05 7.89
CA PRO A 20 -3.73 19.88 9.26
C PRO A 20 -3.16 21.23 9.71
N MET A 21 -3.55 21.66 10.90
CA MET A 21 -3.22 23.01 11.35
C MET A 21 -1.72 23.03 11.62
N LEU A 22 -0.98 23.84 10.87
CA LEU A 22 0.46 23.98 11.05
C LEU A 22 0.68 24.75 12.35
N HIS A 23 1.21 24.09 13.36
CA HIS A 23 1.67 24.74 14.57
C HIS A 23 3.13 25.13 14.41
N ALA A 24 3.38 26.43 14.52
CA ALA A 24 4.70 27.02 14.63
C ALA A 24 4.97 27.42 16.09
N CYS A 25 6.24 27.62 16.41
CA CYS A 25 6.67 28.02 17.74
C CYS A 25 5.97 29.33 18.21
N PRO A 26 5.44 29.38 19.44
CA PRO A 26 4.61 30.50 19.90
C PRO A 26 5.39 31.78 20.20
N LEU A 27 6.73 31.74 20.21
CA LEU A 27 7.57 32.90 20.46
C LEU A 27 7.90 33.61 19.13
N PRO A 28 7.45 34.86 18.92
CA PRO A 28 7.90 35.67 17.80
C PRO A 28 9.43 35.85 17.87
N ASP A 29 10.10 35.75 16.73
CA ASP A 29 11.57 35.85 16.56
C ASP A 29 12.44 34.78 17.25
N SER A 30 11.84 33.68 17.71
CA SER A 30 12.61 32.55 18.22
C SER A 30 13.29 31.77 17.09
N LYS A 31 14.54 31.31 17.30
CA LYS A 31 15.27 30.40 16.38
C LYS A 31 14.64 28.99 16.28
N CYS A 32 13.48 28.78 16.88
CA CYS A 32 12.78 27.51 16.89
C CYS A 32 12.23 27.19 15.49
N ARG A 33 12.70 26.10 14.88
CA ARG A 33 12.21 25.59 13.58
C ARG A 33 11.17 24.50 13.73
N PHE A 34 10.37 24.54 14.80
CA PHE A 34 9.34 23.54 15.01
C PHE A 34 8.14 23.86 14.13
N LEU A 35 7.92 23.01 13.12
CA LEU A 35 6.73 22.97 12.29
C LEU A 35 6.10 21.60 12.50
N GLY A 36 5.01 21.57 13.27
CA GLY A 36 4.26 20.37 13.55
C GLY A 36 2.91 20.40 12.85
N TRP A 37 2.49 19.26 12.30
CA TRP A 37 1.11 19.08 11.90
C TRP A 37 0.27 18.76 13.13
N PHE A 38 -0.84 19.46 13.30
CA PHE A 38 -1.83 19.15 14.33
C PHE A 38 -3.07 18.54 13.71
N ASP A 39 -3.30 17.28 14.05
CA ASP A 39 -4.51 16.57 13.68
C ASP A 39 -5.64 16.98 14.62
N LEU A 40 -6.76 17.37 14.02
CA LEU A 40 -7.99 17.66 14.76
C LEU A 40 -8.51 16.39 15.46
N PRO A 41 -9.23 16.53 16.59
CA PRO A 41 -9.80 15.39 17.28
C PRO A 41 -10.76 14.63 16.35
N MET A 42 -10.46 13.35 16.10
CA MET A 42 -11.30 12.49 15.29
C MET A 42 -12.71 12.34 15.92
N CYS A 43 -13.76 12.29 15.10
CA CYS A 43 -15.11 12.04 15.56
C CYS A 43 -15.26 10.63 16.14
N ASP A 44 -16.12 10.44 17.15
CA ASP A 44 -16.25 9.14 17.84
C ASP A 44 -16.72 8.00 16.91
N ARG A 45 -17.55 8.32 15.91
CA ARG A 45 -17.93 7.36 14.87
C ARG A 45 -16.74 6.94 14.00
N ALA A 46 -15.86 7.86 13.65
CA ALA A 46 -14.67 7.57 12.87
C ALA A 46 -13.69 6.69 13.67
N LYS A 47 -13.52 6.98 14.97
CA LYS A 47 -12.73 6.15 15.90
C LYS A 47 -13.25 4.71 15.97
N ALA A 48 -14.57 4.50 15.85
CA ALA A 48 -15.16 3.17 15.85
C ALA A 48 -15.02 2.44 14.50
N ILE A 49 -15.16 3.13 13.37
CA ILE A 49 -15.22 2.51 12.03
C ILE A 49 -13.82 2.28 11.43
N ILE A 50 -12.92 3.28 11.51
CA ILE A 50 -11.62 3.26 10.83
C ILE A 50 -10.78 2.04 11.22
N PRO A 51 -10.66 1.65 12.51
CA PRO A 51 -9.86 0.47 12.87
C PRO A 51 -10.39 -0.83 12.25
N GLY A 52 -11.71 -0.98 12.15
CA GLY A 52 -12.33 -2.15 11.51
C GLY A 52 -12.03 -2.21 10.02
N LEU A 53 -12.10 -1.07 9.34
CA LEU A 53 -11.79 -0.96 7.91
C LEU A 53 -10.31 -1.24 7.64
N LEU A 54 -9.40 -0.65 8.42
CA LEU A 54 -7.95 -0.90 8.32
C LEU A 54 -7.62 -2.38 8.54
N LYS A 55 -8.25 -3.02 9.53
CA LYS A 55 -8.09 -4.45 9.78
C LYS A 55 -8.55 -5.28 8.58
N SER A 56 -9.70 -4.96 8.00
CA SER A 56 -10.21 -5.63 6.80
C SER A 56 -9.25 -5.49 5.62
N MET A 57 -8.77 -4.28 5.34
CA MET A 57 -7.81 -4.02 4.27
C MET A 57 -6.49 -4.76 4.47
N ASN A 58 -5.96 -4.78 5.70
CA ASN A 58 -4.72 -5.48 6.00
C ASN A 58 -4.88 -7.00 5.80
N ASN A 59 -6.01 -7.56 6.20
CA ASN A 59 -6.31 -8.97 5.94
C ASN A 59 -6.37 -9.28 4.45
N LEU A 60 -7.04 -8.44 3.65
CA LEU A 60 -7.10 -8.61 2.20
C LEU A 60 -5.72 -8.53 1.54
N LYS A 61 -4.88 -7.57 1.96
CA LYS A 61 -3.51 -7.44 1.48
C LYS A 61 -2.67 -8.66 1.82
N LEU A 62 -2.80 -9.20 3.03
CA LEU A 62 -2.14 -10.44 3.44
C LEU A 62 -2.59 -11.63 2.60
N SER A 63 -3.90 -11.81 2.40
CA SER A 63 -4.44 -12.88 1.56
C SER A 63 -3.95 -12.79 0.12
N ALA A 64 -3.94 -11.58 -0.46
CA ALA A 64 -3.39 -11.35 -1.78
C ALA A 64 -1.89 -11.65 -1.83
N PHE A 65 -1.11 -11.17 -0.85
CA PHE A 65 0.32 -11.44 -0.76
C PHE A 65 0.60 -12.95 -0.70
N VAL A 66 -0.09 -13.71 0.15
CA VAL A 66 0.06 -15.17 0.25
C VAL A 66 -0.30 -15.85 -1.06
N TYR A 67 -1.39 -15.43 -1.72
CA TYR A 67 -1.78 -15.97 -3.01
C TYR A 67 -0.72 -15.74 -4.10
N TYR A 68 -0.27 -14.49 -4.28
CA TYR A 68 0.76 -14.16 -5.28
C TYR A 68 2.10 -14.84 -4.98
N ASN A 69 2.54 -14.87 -3.70
CA ASN A 69 3.76 -15.57 -3.33
C ASN A 69 3.65 -17.07 -3.58
N GLY A 70 2.51 -17.69 -3.23
CA GLY A 70 2.28 -19.11 -3.48
C GLY A 70 2.31 -19.46 -4.97
N GLN A 71 1.71 -18.62 -5.83
CA GLN A 71 1.78 -18.82 -7.28
C GLN A 71 3.20 -18.61 -7.84
N PHE A 72 3.90 -17.57 -7.38
CA PHE A 72 5.26 -17.26 -7.82
C PHE A 72 6.23 -18.43 -7.55
N MET A 73 6.16 -19.04 -6.36
CA MET A 73 7.02 -20.17 -5.99
C MET A 73 6.82 -21.42 -6.88
N ASN A 74 5.66 -21.55 -7.52
CA ASN A 74 5.37 -22.67 -8.42
C ASN A 74 5.59 -22.33 -9.91
N LEU A 75 5.43 -21.06 -10.29
CA LEU A 75 5.54 -20.59 -11.67
C LEU A 75 7.00 -20.37 -12.09
N VAL A 76 7.80 -19.73 -11.23
CA VAL A 76 9.21 -19.41 -11.50
C VAL A 76 10.06 -20.64 -11.83
N PRO A 77 10.02 -21.75 -11.07
CA PRO A 77 10.84 -22.92 -11.42
C PRO A 77 10.43 -23.53 -12.77
N ARG A 78 9.14 -23.47 -13.14
CA ARG A 78 8.66 -23.94 -14.44
C ARG A 78 9.20 -23.07 -15.58
N ILE A 79 9.14 -21.75 -15.44
CA ILE A 79 9.67 -20.80 -16.43
C ILE A 79 11.19 -21.01 -16.60
N ILE A 80 11.93 -21.12 -15.50
CA ILE A 80 13.38 -21.35 -15.53
C ILE A 80 13.70 -22.69 -16.23
N MET A 81 12.96 -23.76 -15.91
CA MET A 81 13.16 -25.07 -16.54
C MET A 81 13.00 -25.01 -18.06
N TYR A 82 11.92 -24.42 -18.56
CA TYR A 82 11.70 -24.29 -20.01
C TYR A 82 12.71 -23.33 -20.66
N GLY A 83 13.12 -22.28 -19.95
CA GLY A 83 14.18 -21.37 -20.41
C GLY A 83 15.51 -22.08 -20.62
N ILE A 84 15.98 -22.84 -19.61
CA ILE A 84 17.22 -23.63 -19.69
C ILE A 84 17.12 -24.66 -20.82
N LEU A 85 16.02 -25.41 -20.89
CA LEU A 85 15.83 -26.42 -21.94
C LEU A 85 15.89 -25.80 -23.34
N SER A 86 15.24 -24.66 -23.55
CA SER A 86 15.26 -23.95 -24.83
C SER A 86 16.66 -23.48 -25.23
N TYR A 87 17.45 -22.95 -24.27
CA TYR A 87 18.82 -22.52 -24.50
C TYR A 87 19.72 -23.70 -24.87
N LEU A 88 19.62 -24.82 -24.14
CA LEU A 88 20.38 -26.03 -24.44
C LEU A 88 20.08 -26.56 -25.85
N ILE A 89 18.81 -26.53 -26.27
CA ILE A 89 18.41 -26.93 -27.62
C ILE A 89 19.10 -26.04 -28.66
N VAL A 90 19.08 -24.71 -28.49
CA VAL A 90 19.73 -23.78 -29.43
C VAL A 90 21.23 -24.05 -29.53
N VAL A 91 21.91 -24.20 -28.40
CA VAL A 91 23.36 -24.50 -28.35
C VAL A 91 23.68 -25.83 -29.05
N ILE A 92 22.87 -26.86 -28.83
CA ILE A 92 23.06 -28.17 -29.49
C ILE A 92 22.87 -28.04 -31.00
N MET A 93 21.83 -27.34 -31.45
CA MET A 93 21.58 -27.14 -32.89
C MET A 93 22.71 -26.34 -33.56
N GLU A 94 23.24 -25.31 -32.89
CA GLU A 94 24.39 -24.54 -33.38
C GLU A 94 25.67 -25.39 -33.46
N THR A 95 25.98 -26.15 -32.41
CA THR A 95 27.18 -27.01 -32.39
C THR A 95 27.10 -28.16 -33.41
N VAL A 96 25.94 -28.78 -33.60
CA VAL A 96 25.74 -29.82 -34.62
C VAL A 96 25.83 -29.25 -36.03
N MET A 97 25.36 -28.02 -36.26
CA MET A 97 25.52 -27.34 -37.56
C MET A 97 26.97 -26.94 -37.85
N VAL A 98 27.78 -26.63 -36.83
CA VAL A 98 29.20 -26.27 -37.00
C VAL A 98 30.10 -27.49 -37.24
N ILE A 99 29.72 -28.65 -36.71
CA ILE A 99 30.49 -29.90 -36.87
C ILE A 99 30.23 -30.59 -38.22
N ARG A 100 29.18 -30.19 -38.95
CA ARG A 100 28.82 -30.74 -40.27
C ARG A 100 29.34 -29.85 -41.40
#